data_AF-A0A357T5Q8-F1
#
_entry.id   AF-A0A357T5Q8-F1
#
_cell.length_a   1.000
_cell.length_b   1.000
_cell.length_c   1.000
_cell.angle_alpha   90.00
_cell.angle_beta   90.00
_cell.angle_gamma   90.00
#
_symmetry.space_group_name_H-M   'P 1'
#
loop_
_entity.id
_entity.type
_entity.pdbx_description
1 polymer ?
#
loop_
_entity_poly.entity_id
_entity_poly.type
_entity_poly.pdbx_seq_one_letter_code
_entity_poly.pdbx_strand_id
1 'polypeptide(L)'
;QVPSCEFFPLEAVKTNVLGTDNVLTAAIECGVKKVICLSTDKAVYPINAMGISKAMMERVFVAKSRTVSPDKTLICGTRYGNVMASRGSVIPLFVEQIK
;
A
#
# COMPACT_ATOMS: atom_id res chain seq x y z
N GLN A 1 7.77 -9.66 -4.29
CA GLN A 1 6.40 -9.42 -3.77
C GLN A 1 5.32 -9.74 -4.79
N VAL A 2 5.44 -9.31 -6.06
CA VAL A 2 4.43 -9.58 -7.10
C VAL A 2 4.06 -11.07 -7.22
N PRO A 3 5.02 -12.03 -7.30
CA PRO A 3 4.65 -13.45 -7.43
C PRO A 3 3.86 -13.99 -6.22
N SER A 4 4.24 -13.61 -5.01
CA SER A 4 3.58 -14.09 -3.78
C SER A 4 2.12 -13.66 -3.70
N CYS A 5 1.79 -12.44 -4.13
CA CYS A 5 0.41 -11.95 -4.14
C CYS A 5 -0.47 -12.64 -5.19
N GLU A 6 0.12 -13.14 -6.29
CA GLU A 6 -0.62 -13.95 -7.27
C GLU A 6 -0.98 -15.32 -6.72
N PHE A 7 -0.05 -15.97 -6.01
CA PHE A 7 -0.31 -17.28 -5.41
C PHE A 7 -1.24 -17.20 -4.18
N PHE A 8 -1.19 -16.07 -3.44
CA PHE A 8 -1.95 -15.87 -2.20
C PHE A 8 -2.72 -14.54 -2.21
N PRO A 9 -3.72 -14.38 -3.11
CA PRO A 9 -4.40 -13.10 -3.30
C PRO A 9 -5.24 -12.69 -2.08
N LEU A 10 -5.80 -13.66 -1.35
CA LEU A 10 -6.55 -13.38 -0.12
C LEU A 10 -5.67 -12.78 0.98
N GLU A 11 -4.41 -13.20 1.08
CA GLU A 11 -3.46 -12.62 2.05
C GLU A 11 -3.07 -11.19 1.65
N ALA A 12 -2.98 -10.91 0.35
CA ALA A 12 -2.80 -9.55 -0.16
C ALA A 12 -4.02 -8.66 0.17
N VAL A 13 -5.25 -9.17 0.07
CA VAL A 13 -6.47 -8.45 0.48
C VAL A 13 -6.48 -8.16 1.97
N LYS A 14 -6.26 -9.19 2.81
CA LYS A 14 -6.24 -9.03 4.27
C LYS A 14 -5.19 -8.01 4.71
N THR A 15 -4.01 -8.05 4.11
CA THR A 15 -2.91 -7.17 4.50
C THR A 15 -3.07 -5.76 3.92
N ASN A 16 -3.25 -5.62 2.61
CA ASN A 16 -3.19 -4.33 1.94
C ASN A 16 -4.52 -3.56 2.02
N VAL A 17 -5.66 -4.27 1.99
CA VAL A 17 -6.98 -3.64 1.95
C VAL A 17 -7.56 -3.57 3.37
N LEU A 18 -7.79 -4.72 4.01
CA LEU A 18 -8.40 -4.76 5.34
C LEU A 18 -7.46 -4.19 6.41
N GLY A 19 -6.17 -4.51 6.34
CA GLY A 19 -5.17 -3.92 7.24
C GLY A 19 -5.11 -2.39 7.17
N THR A 20 -5.30 -1.82 5.97
CA THR A 20 -5.39 -0.36 5.81
C THR A 20 -6.65 0.20 6.45
N ASP A 21 -7.81 -0.43 6.23
CA ASP A 21 -9.06 0.01 6.86
C ASP A 21 -8.98 -0.02 8.40
N ASN A 22 -8.35 -1.06 8.95
CA ASN A 22 -8.10 -1.18 10.38
C ASN A 22 -7.26 -0.01 10.91
N VAL A 23 -6.13 0.28 10.26
CA VAL A 23 -5.23 1.38 10.66
C VAL A 23 -5.94 2.73 10.57
N LEU A 24 -6.68 2.98 9.49
CA LEU A 24 -7.40 4.24 9.33
C LEU A 24 -8.48 4.41 10.40
N THR A 25 -9.27 3.37 10.65
CA THR A 25 -10.34 3.40 11.66
C THR A 25 -9.75 3.66 13.04
N ALA A 26 -8.72 2.92 13.44
CA ALA A 26 -8.04 3.15 14.72
C ALA A 26 -7.40 4.55 14.82
N ALA A 27 -6.79 5.05 13.74
CA ALA A 27 -6.20 6.38 13.71
C ALA A 27 -7.25 7.48 13.91
N ILE A 28 -8.43 7.33 13.32
CA ILE A 28 -9.55 8.27 13.46
C ILE A 28 -10.11 8.25 14.89
N GLU A 29 -10.27 7.05 15.47
CA GLU A 29 -10.77 6.85 16.83
C GLU A 29 -9.82 7.41 17.88
N CYS A 30 -8.51 7.20 17.71
CA CYS A 30 -7.47 7.72 18.59
C CYS A 30 -7.12 9.19 18.35
N GLY A 31 -7.73 9.86 17.37
CA GLY A 31 -7.47 11.28 17.08
C GLY A 31 -6.07 11.57 16.52
N VAL A 32 -5.49 10.61 15.78
CA VAL A 32 -4.21 10.79 15.08
C VAL A 32 -4.34 11.91 14.06
N LYS A 33 -3.37 12.83 14.05
CA LYS A 33 -3.45 14.04 13.21
C LYS A 33 -3.27 13.76 11.72
N LYS A 34 -2.37 12.84 11.34
CA LYS A 34 -2.02 12.56 9.95
C LYS A 34 -1.74 11.08 9.73
N VAL A 35 -2.28 10.51 8.67
CA VAL A 35 -1.96 9.16 8.18
C VAL A 35 -1.54 9.25 6.73
N ILE A 36 -0.38 8.66 6.40
CA ILE A 36 0.18 8.64 5.05
C ILE A 36 0.23 7.19 4.58
N CYS A 37 -0.65 6.83 3.64
CA CYS A 37 -0.69 5.51 3.03
C CYS A 37 0.36 5.37 1.92
N LEU A 38 1.09 4.26 1.91
CA LEU A 38 2.10 3.96 0.90
C LEU A 38 1.55 3.03 -0.18
N SER A 39 1.55 3.53 -1.42
CA SER A 39 1.16 2.81 -2.62
C SER A 39 2.31 2.73 -3.63
N THR A 40 2.06 2.10 -4.76
CA THR A 40 3.05 1.79 -5.80
C THR A 40 2.52 2.20 -7.17
N ASP A 41 3.43 2.52 -8.09
CA ASP A 41 3.14 2.68 -9.52
C ASP A 41 2.28 1.54 -10.12
N LYS A 42 2.45 0.30 -9.63
CA LYS A 42 1.67 -0.89 -10.04
C LYS A 42 0.18 -0.81 -9.71
N ALA A 43 -0.25 0.18 -8.91
CA ALA A 43 -1.66 0.45 -8.65
C ALA A 43 -2.36 1.18 -9.82
N VAL A 44 -1.60 1.75 -10.76
CA VAL A 44 -2.13 2.42 -11.94
C VAL A 44 -2.29 1.38 -13.07
N TYR A 45 -3.52 1.24 -13.59
CA TYR A 45 -3.89 0.18 -14.55
C TYR A 45 -3.34 -1.20 -14.16
N PRO A 46 -3.71 -1.70 -12.96
CA PRO A 46 -3.06 -2.85 -12.37
C PRO A 46 -3.38 -4.13 -13.15
N ILE A 47 -2.34 -4.90 -13.45
CA ILE A 47 -2.45 -6.20 -14.14
C ILE A 47 -2.20 -7.40 -13.22
N ASN A 48 -1.74 -7.15 -11.98
CA ASN A 48 -1.42 -8.19 -11.00
C ASN A 48 -2.13 -7.96 -9.67
N ALA A 49 -2.31 -9.03 -8.90
CA ALA A 49 -3.01 -9.05 -7.61
C ALA A 49 -2.41 -8.07 -6.60
N MET A 50 -1.09 -7.88 -6.60
CA MET A 50 -0.43 -6.89 -5.73
C MET A 50 -0.87 -5.47 -6.09
N GLY A 51 -0.80 -5.11 -7.37
CA GLY A 51 -1.24 -3.83 -7.92
C GLY A 51 -2.73 -3.58 -7.68
N ILE A 52 -3.59 -4.58 -7.92
CA ILE A 52 -5.03 -4.50 -7.68
C ILE A 52 -5.32 -4.23 -6.20
N SER A 53 -4.66 -4.96 -5.29
CA SER A 53 -4.85 -4.76 -3.84
C SER A 53 -4.42 -3.36 -3.38
N LYS A 54 -3.36 -2.80 -3.97
CA LYS A 54 -2.91 -1.42 -3.69
C LYS A 54 -3.81 -0.36 -4.33
N ALA A 55 -4.31 -0.60 -5.53
CA ALA A 55 -5.33 0.24 -6.16
C ALA A 55 -6.61 0.28 -5.31
N MET A 56 -7.02 -0.87 -4.76
CA MET A 56 -8.17 -0.95 -3.87
C MET A 56 -7.91 -0.21 -2.54
N MET A 57 -6.74 -0.42 -1.93
CA MET A 57 -6.30 0.33 -0.75
C MET A 57 -6.38 1.85 -0.96
N GLU A 58 -6.00 2.35 -2.15
CA GLU A 58 -6.14 3.78 -2.46
C GLU A 58 -7.59 4.26 -2.45
N ARG A 59 -8.51 3.46 -2.98
CA ARG A 59 -9.94 3.80 -2.93
C ARG A 59 -10.47 3.77 -1.51
N VAL A 60 -10.00 2.85 -0.67
CA VAL A 60 -10.35 2.78 0.76
C VAL A 60 -9.94 4.06 1.49
N PHE A 61 -8.67 4.48 1.38
CA PHE A 61 -8.23 5.67 2.11
C PHE A 61 -8.84 6.97 1.57
N VAL A 62 -9.09 7.08 0.25
CA VAL A 62 -9.80 8.21 -0.34
C VAL A 62 -11.28 8.24 0.08
N ALA A 63 -11.92 7.08 0.25
CA ALA A 63 -13.28 7.03 0.76
C ALA A 63 -13.33 7.48 2.24
N LYS A 64 -12.43 6.98 3.09
CA LYS A 64 -12.34 7.39 4.50
C LYS A 64 -12.00 8.87 4.67
N SER A 65 -11.16 9.43 3.81
CA SER A 65 -10.84 10.86 3.87
C SER A 65 -12.04 11.77 3.57
N ARG A 66 -13.09 11.25 2.93
CA ARG A 66 -14.35 11.99 2.68
C ARG A 66 -15.30 11.96 3.88
N THR A 67 -15.13 11.03 4.81
CA THR A 67 -16.00 10.86 5.98
C THR A 67 -15.45 11.50 7.25
N VAL A 68 -14.22 12.04 7.21
CA VAL A 68 -13.53 12.61 8.36
C VAL A 68 -13.00 14.00 8.02
N SER A 69 -13.19 14.96 8.94
CA SER A 69 -12.60 16.30 8.77
C SER A 69 -11.06 16.22 8.77
N PRO A 70 -10.38 16.86 7.80
CA PRO A 70 -8.92 16.96 7.79
C PRO A 70 -8.32 17.58 9.05
N ASP A 71 -9.06 18.42 9.78
CA ASP A 71 -8.62 19.03 11.04
C ASP A 71 -8.55 18.01 12.19
N LYS A 72 -9.33 16.93 12.09
CA LYS A 72 -9.30 15.81 13.04
C LYS A 72 -8.19 14.83 12.66
N THR A 73 -8.31 14.25 11.47
CA THR A 73 -7.35 13.27 10.93
C THR A 73 -7.21 13.47 9.43
N LEU A 74 -6.07 14.00 9.01
CA LEU A 74 -5.73 14.12 7.59
C LEU A 74 -5.24 12.77 7.06
N ILE A 75 -5.92 12.25 6.04
CA ILE A 75 -5.57 11.00 5.37
C ILE A 75 -5.08 11.34 3.97
N CYS A 76 -3.85 10.95 3.65
CA CYS A 76 -3.30 11.09 2.31
C CYS A 76 -2.49 9.85 1.93
N GLY A 77 -2.05 9.78 0.67
CA GLY A 77 -1.21 8.69 0.20
C GLY A 77 -0.12 9.17 -0.74
N THR A 78 0.96 8.39 -0.80
CA THR A 78 2.06 8.58 -1.76
C THR A 78 2.19 7.34 -2.64
N ARG A 79 2.60 7.53 -3.90
CA ARG A 79 2.91 6.45 -4.84
C ARG A 79 4.37 6.57 -5.23
N TYR A 80 5.06 5.44 -5.29
CA TYR A 80 6.44 5.39 -5.75
C TYR A 80 6.69 4.17 -6.66
N GLY A 81 7.77 4.25 -7.43
CA GLY A 81 8.22 3.15 -8.28
C GLY A 81 8.98 2.08 -7.49
N ASN A 82 9.89 1.36 -8.16
CA ASN A 82 10.82 0.51 -7.41
C ASN A 82 11.82 1.37 -6.64
N VAL A 83 12.08 1.03 -5.38
CA VAL A 83 13.17 1.64 -4.61
C VAL A 83 14.46 0.91 -4.94
N MET A 84 15.47 1.65 -5.41
CA MET A 84 16.77 1.08 -5.75
C MET A 84 17.43 0.41 -4.55
N ALA A 85 18.10 -0.71 -4.78
CA ALA A 85 18.80 -1.50 -3.75
C ALA A 85 17.93 -1.97 -2.57
N SER A 86 16.60 -1.97 -2.71
CA SER A 86 15.70 -2.49 -1.69
C SER A 86 15.80 -4.01 -1.54
N ARG A 87 15.43 -4.52 -0.35
CA ARG A 87 15.47 -5.96 -0.03
C ARG A 87 14.67 -6.77 -1.06
N GLY A 88 15.30 -7.77 -1.67
CA GLY A 88 14.69 -8.65 -2.67
C GLY A 88 14.43 -7.99 -4.02
N SER A 89 15.05 -6.83 -4.29
CA SER A 89 15.03 -6.21 -5.62
C SER A 89 16.14 -6.77 -6.52
N VAL A 90 16.12 -6.36 -7.78
CA VAL A 90 17.03 -6.89 -8.82
C VAL A 90 18.49 -6.45 -8.62
N ILE A 91 18.74 -5.24 -8.09
CA ILE A 91 20.11 -4.72 -7.95
C ILE A 91 20.93 -5.60 -6.98
N PRO A 92 20.47 -5.90 -5.75
CA PRO A 92 21.17 -6.82 -4.86
C PRO A 92 21.32 -8.24 -5.45
N LEU A 93 20.30 -8.72 -6.18
CA LEU A 93 20.34 -10.03 -6.83
C LEU A 93 21.45 -10.11 -7.88
N PHE A 94 21.57 -9.09 -8.75
CA PHE A 94 22.64 -9.04 -9.76
C PHE A 94 24.02 -8.92 -9.12
N VAL A 95 24.16 -8.12 -8.07
CA VAL A 95 25.42 -8.02 -7.31
C VAL A 95 25.80 -9.38 -6.69
N GLU A 96 24.84 -10.17 -6.22
CA GLU A 96 25.08 -11.52 -5.69
C GLU A 96 25.44 -12.53 -6.79
N GLN A 97 24.80 -12.45 -7.95
CA GLN A 97 25.04 -13.38 -9.07
C GLN A 97 26.37 -13.15 -9.80
N ILE A 98 26.92 -11.93 -9.76
CA ILE A 98 28.22 -11.60 -10.36
C ILE A 98 29.40 -12.08 -9.49
N LYS A 99 29.18 -12.25 -8.18
CA LYS A 99 30.19 -12.80 -7.26
C LYS A 99 30.47 -14.26 -7.55
#